data_AF-A0A5B9MFV4-F1
#
_entry.id   AF-A0A5B9MFV4-F1
#
_cell.length_a   1.000
_cell.length_b   1.000
_cell.length_c   1.000
_cell.angle_alpha   90.00
_cell.angle_beta   90.00
_cell.angle_gamma   90.00
#
_symmetry.space_group_name_H-M   'P 1'
#
loop_
_entity.id
_entity.type
_entity.pdbx_description
1 polymer ?
#
loop_
_entity_poly.entity_id
_entity_poly.type
_entity_poly.pdbx_seq_one_letter_code
_entity_poly.pdbx_strand_id
1 'polypeptide(L)' 'MKFEDLSPTERLIAEQAVLHFRELNQACSQAADGTVLGVAEELAMRQGRELIRLNLERSLEQEAIQTQKKGRRAGPARAE' A
#
# COMPACT_ATOMS: atom_id res chain seq x y z
N MET A 1 17.57 -2.90 6.52
CA MET A 1 16.36 -2.31 7.14
C MET A 1 15.89 -3.27 8.21
N LYS A 2 15.80 -2.87 9.48
CA LYS A 2 15.18 -3.72 10.50
C LYS A 2 13.68 -3.42 10.52
N PHE A 3 12.85 -4.44 10.68
CA PHE A 3 11.39 -4.26 10.81
C PHE A 3 11.00 -3.36 12.00
N GLU A 4 11.90 -3.27 12.97
CA GLU A 4 11.82 -2.41 14.16
C GLU A 4 11.86 -0.92 13.80
N ASP A 5 12.57 -0.56 12.73
CA ASP A 5 12.79 0.82 12.29
C ASP A 5 11.65 1.36 11.39
N LEU A 6 10.67 0.50 11.04
CA LEU A 6 9.55 0.87 10.20
C LEU A 6 8.56 1.76 10.95
N SER A 7 8.06 2.79 10.28
CA SER A 7 6.86 3.48 10.73
C SER A 7 5.67 2.50 10.81
N PRO A 8 4.63 2.81 11.60
CA PRO A 8 3.44 1.97 11.69
C PRO A 8 2.83 1.65 10.30
N THR A 9 2.84 2.62 9.40
CA THR A 9 2.34 2.45 8.02
C THR A 9 3.19 1.48 7.22
N GLU A 10 4.52 1.63 7.25
CA GLU A 10 5.43 0.72 6.54
C GLU A 10 5.36 -0.70 7.10
N ARG A 11 5.19 -0.85 8.42
CA ARG A 11 4.99 -2.14 9.05
C ARG A 11 3.69 -2.80 8.58
N LEU A 12 2.59 -2.06 8.53
CA LEU A 12 1.32 -2.57 8.02
C LEU A 12 1.41 -3.01 6.54
N ILE A 13 2.13 -2.26 5.70
CA ILE A 13 2.39 -2.63 4.30
C ILE A 13 3.17 -3.94 4.23
N ALA A 14 4.20 -4.10 5.05
CA ALA A 14 5.01 -5.30 5.09
C ALA A 14 4.22 -6.52 5.61
N GLU A 15 3.38 -6.34 6.64
CA GLU A 15 2.46 -7.37 7.13
C GLU A 15 1.49 -7.83 6.03
N GLN A 16 0.93 -6.89 5.28
CA GLN A 16 0.02 -7.20 4.18
C GLN A 16 0.70 -7.98 3.05
N ALA A 17 1.95 -7.64 2.72
CA ALA A 17 2.74 -8.40 1.74
C ALA A 17 3.00 -9.85 2.19
N VAL A 18 3.24 -10.08 3.49
CA VAL A 18 3.40 -11.43 4.05
C VAL A 18 2.09 -12.22 3.98
N LEU A 19 0.95 -11.59 4.27
CA LEU A 19 -0.36 -12.24 4.15
C LEU A 19 -0.65 -12.64 2.71
N HIS A 20 -0.41 -11.76 1.74
CA HIS A 20 -0.57 -12.06 0.32
C HIS A 20 0.31 -13.22 -0.14
N PHE A 21 1.58 -13.27 0.30
CA PHE A 21 2.46 -14.38 0.00
C PHE A 21 1.96 -15.72 0.57
N ARG A 22 1.39 -15.71 1.78
CA ARG A 22 0.80 -16.92 2.38
C ARG A 22 -0.44 -17.39 1.63
N GLU A 23 -1.33 -16.47 1.26
CA GLU A 23 -2.50 -16.78 0.42
C GLU A 23 -2.09 -17.33 -0.94
N LEU A 24 -1.05 -16.75 -1.56
CA LEU A 24 -0.51 -17.23 -2.83
C LEU A 24 -0.02 -18.67 -2.72
N ASN A 25 0.77 -18.98 -1.69
CA ASN A 25 1.25 -20.35 -1.47
C ASN A 25 0.10 -21.33 -1.21
N GLN A 26 -0.94 -20.90 -0.50
CA GLN A 26 -2.13 -21.72 -0.27
C GLN A 26 -2.92 -21.95 -1.57
N ALA A 27 -3.07 -20.94 -2.42
CA ALA A 27 -3.72 -21.10 -3.71
C ALA A 27 -2.94 -22.05 -4.63
N CYS A 28 -1.61 -21.93 -4.64
CA CYS A 28 -0.74 -22.85 -5.38
C CYS A 28 -0.89 -24.31 -4.93
N SER A 29 -1.05 -24.56 -3.62
CA SER A 29 -1.20 -25.92 -3.10
C SER A 29 -2.58 -26.54 -3.33
N GLN A 30 -3.59 -25.71 -3.63
CA GLN A 30 -4.97 -26.14 -3.88
C GLN A 30 -5.34 -26.18 -5.38
N ALA A 31 -4.50 -25.58 -6.24
CA ALA A 31 -4.73 -25.55 -7.67
C ALA A 31 -4.66 -26.94 -8.30
N ALA A 32 -5.49 -27.18 -9.31
CA ALA A 32 -5.44 -28.43 -10.07
C ALA A 32 -4.15 -28.53 -10.89
N ASP A 33 -3.74 -29.76 -11.20
CA ASP A 33 -2.53 -30.02 -12.00
C ASP A 33 -2.55 -29.23 -13.32
N GLY A 34 -1.42 -28.62 -13.65
CA GLY A 34 -1.27 -27.78 -14.85
C GLY A 34 -1.91 -26.38 -14.76
N THR A 35 -2.63 -26.05 -13.68
CA THR A 35 -3.26 -24.72 -13.50
C THR A 35 -2.55 -23.81 -12.50
N VAL A 36 -1.59 -24.37 -11.74
CA VAL A 36 -0.87 -23.68 -10.64
C VAL A 36 -0.32 -22.31 -11.07
N LEU A 37 0.35 -22.24 -12.23
CA LEU A 37 0.94 -20.99 -12.71
C LEU A 37 -0.13 -19.92 -13.00
N GLY A 38 -1.21 -20.29 -13.70
CA GLY A 38 -2.28 -19.35 -14.04
C GLY A 38 -3.00 -18.83 -12.79
N VAL A 39 -3.30 -19.71 -11.83
CA VAL A 39 -3.90 -19.33 -10.54
C VAL A 39 -2.98 -18.41 -9.75
N ALA A 40 -1.68 -18.74 -9.71
CA ALA A 40 -0.68 -17.93 -9.00
C ALA A 40 -0.52 -16.54 -9.62
N GLU A 41 -0.40 -16.46 -10.95
CA GLU A 41 -0.26 -15.19 -11.68
C GLU A 41 -1.49 -14.30 -11.50
N GLU A 42 -2.69 -14.84 -11.65
CA GLU A 42 -3.92 -14.09 -11.47
C GLU A 42 -4.04 -13.52 -10.05
N LEU A 43 -3.77 -14.37 -9.05
CA LEU A 43 -3.85 -13.98 -7.65
C LEU A 43 -2.80 -12.92 -7.28
N ALA A 44 -1.55 -13.13 -7.68
CA ALA A 44 -0.45 -12.20 -7.43
C ALA A 44 -0.71 -10.83 -8.07
N MET A 45 -1.21 -10.81 -9.31
CA MET A 45 -1.54 -9.57 -10.01
C MET A 45 -2.71 -8.84 -9.36
N ARG A 46 -3.73 -9.57 -8.89
CA ARG A 46 -4.86 -8.97 -8.15
C ARG A 46 -4.41 -8.35 -6.83
N GLN A 47 -3.67 -9.11 -6.01
CA GLN A 47 -3.14 -8.64 -4.73
C GLN A 47 -2.19 -7.45 -4.92
N GLY A 48 -1.28 -7.52 -5.89
CA GLY A 48 -0.32 -6.45 -6.18
C GLY A 48 -0.99 -5.13 -6.59
N ARG A 49 -2.01 -5.18 -7.47
CA ARG A 49 -2.76 -3.98 -7.86
C ARG A 49 -3.45 -3.32 -6.68
N GLU A 50 -4.02 -4.12 -5.79
CA GLU A 50 -4.72 -3.61 -4.61
C GLU A 50 -3.75 -2.97 -3.61
N LEU A 51 -2.60 -3.61 -3.36
CA LEU A 51 -1.56 -3.07 -2.50
C LEU A 51 -1.05 -1.72 -3.04
N ILE A 52 -0.82 -1.62 -4.36
CA ILE A 52 -0.39 -0.39 -5.00
C ILE A 52 -1.45 0.71 -4.84
N ARG A 53 -2.73 0.39 -5.07
CA ARG A 53 -3.84 1.35 -4.91
C ARG A 53 -3.88 1.93 -3.50
N LEU A 54 -3.85 1.08 -2.47
CA LEU A 54 -3.87 1.52 -1.07
C LEU A 54 -2.65 2.40 -0.73
N ASN A 55 -1.47 2.06 -1.26
CA ASN A 55 -0.27 2.86 -1.05
C ASN A 55 -0.36 4.24 -1.73
N LEU A 56 -0.94 4.31 -2.93
CA LEU A 56 -1.18 5.58 -3.62
C LEU A 56 -2.16 6.45 -2.84
N GLU A 57 -3.30 5.90 -2.40
CA GLU A 57 -4.30 6.62 -1.61
C GLU A 57 -3.67 7.22 -0.35
N ARG A 58 -2.92 6.42 0.42
CA ARG A 58 -2.24 6.89 1.64
C ARG A 58 -1.18 7.94 1.36
N SER A 59 -0.42 7.81 0.27
CA SER A 59 0.61 8.79 -0.09
C SER A 59 -0.03 10.14 -0.44
N LEU A 60 -1.14 10.10 -1.18
CA LEU A 60 -1.91 11.30 -1.54
C LEU A 60 -2.54 11.96 -0.30
N GLU A 61 -3.08 11.18 0.64
CA GLU A 61 -3.58 11.69 1.92
C GLU A 61 -2.50 12.40 2.74
N GLN A 62 -1.30 11.79 2.82
CA GLN A 62 -0.16 12.40 3.51
C GLN A 62 0.24 13.74 2.86
N GLU A 63 0.32 13.78 1.52
CA GLU A 63 0.64 15.01 0.79
C GLU A 63 -0.42 16.09 0.97
N ALA A 64 -1.70 15.72 0.97
CA ALA A 64 -2.81 16.65 1.21
C ALA A 64 -2.71 17.27 2.61
N ILE A 65 -2.43 16.46 3.65
CA ILE A 65 -2.22 16.94 5.03
C ILE A 65 -1.03 17.92 5.10
N GLN A 66 0.09 17.60 4.44
CA GLN A 66 1.28 18.47 4.44
C GLN A 66 1.01 19.79 3.72
N THR A 67 0.30 19.74 2.60
CA THR A 67 -0.09 20.93 1.83
C THR A 67 -1.06 21.83 2.62
N GLN A 68 -2.05 21.24 3.30
CA GLN A 68 -2.97 21.98 4.18
C GLN A 68 -2.23 22.65 5.35
N LYS A 69 -1.26 21.97 5.98
CA LYS A 69 -0.41 22.56 7.03
C LYS A 69 0.41 23.75 6.52
N LYS A 70 0.84 23.71 5.24
CA LYS A 70 1.56 24.82 4.59
C LYS A 70 0.62 25.97 4.17
N GLY A 71 -0.68 25.69 4.06
CA GLY A 71 -1.75 26.60 3.65
C GLY A 71 -2.40 27.40 4.78
N ARG A 72 -1.62 28.10 5.60
CA ARG A 72 -2.10 29.29 6.34
C ARG A 72 -0.99 30.31 6.53
N ARG A 73 -0.40 30.78 5.43
CA ARG A 73 0.22 32.12 5.44
C ARG A 73 -0.90 33.12 5.22
N ALA A 74 -1.47 33.61 6.33
CA ALA A 74 -2.22 34.85 6.32
C ALA A 74 -1.23 35.95 5.88
N GLY A 75 -1.25 36.28 4.59
CA GLY A 75 -0.65 37.53 4.13
C GLY A 75 -1.41 38.68 4.78
N PRO A 76 -0.73 39.73 5.28
CA PRO A 76 -1.42 40.84 5.92
C PRO A 76 -2.39 41.44 4.90
N ALA A 77 -3.67 41.50 5.26
CA ALA A 77 -4.63 42.31 4.55
C ALA A 77 -4.13 43.75 4.60
N ARG A 78 -3.76 44.30 3.44
CA ARG A 78 -3.35 45.69 3.32
C ARG A 78 -4.60 46.53 3.62
N ALA A 79 -4.67 47.11 4.81
CA ALA A 79 -5.62 48.16 5.12
C ALA A 79 -5.22 49.41 4.34
N GLU A 80 -6.23 50.09 3.82
CA GLU A 80 -6.20 51.30 3.00
C GLU A 80 -5.42 52.47 3.66
#